data_AF-A0A966EW40-F1
#
_entry.id   AF-A0A966EW40-F1
#
_cell.length_a   1.000
_cell.length_b   1.000
_cell.length_c   1.000
_cell.angle_alpha   90.00
_cell.angle_beta   90.00
_cell.angle_gamma   90.00
#
_symmetry.space_group_name_H-M   'P 1'
#
loop_
_entity.id
_entity.type
_entity.pdbx_description
1 polymer ?
#
loop_
_entity_poly.entity_id
_entity_poly.type
_entity_poly.pdbx_seq_one_letter_code
_entity_poly.pdbx_strand_id
1 'polypeptide(L)'
;MIPTQKQIDNFNTCGVVAIPDVIPKDQLKTMAEAVDLAVASRSEGDNRSLDEMSSYEQSFTQCINLWETDMAVRKFTFNSDLAELSAALLDVDKTIIWHDQALYKKPGARHTDPHQDLPFWPISGRDHITAWIPFNGSKIGSGAMSYLGGSHRSGIKKFGDITGKTTPFDYLSHPAAKNLKPLTIETDPGTVVFHHSLTVHWADSNLSSEARRVYCIIYFPDGCTYSKPWPHLIPDRRQMKLGEAYASDLNPVTWPTSKTLPNTPFGTPPTTGFE
;
A
#
# COMPACT_ATOMS: atom_id res chain seq x y z
N MET A 1 1.65 -15.94 -11.75
CA MET A 1 0.27 -16.43 -11.47
C MET A 1 -0.74 -15.57 -12.21
N ILE A 2 -1.76 -16.15 -12.85
CA ILE A 2 -2.79 -15.41 -13.61
C ILE A 2 -4.10 -15.35 -12.79
N PRO A 3 -4.73 -14.17 -12.62
CA PRO A 3 -6.01 -14.07 -11.93
C PRO A 3 -7.13 -14.69 -12.77
N THR A 4 -8.09 -15.33 -12.13
CA THR A 4 -9.30 -15.85 -12.79
C THR A 4 -10.16 -14.69 -13.31
N GLN A 5 -10.98 -14.93 -14.34
CA GLN A 5 -11.90 -13.91 -14.86
C GLN A 5 -12.80 -13.35 -13.76
N LYS A 6 -13.27 -14.19 -12.83
CA LYS A 6 -14.07 -13.76 -11.68
C LYS A 6 -13.32 -12.78 -10.77
N GLN A 7 -12.01 -12.98 -10.57
CA GLN A 7 -11.19 -12.07 -9.77
C GLN A 7 -11.00 -10.72 -10.47
N ILE A 8 -10.76 -10.74 -11.78
CA ILE A 8 -10.69 -9.54 -12.62
C ILE A 8 -12.01 -8.77 -12.57
N ASP A 9 -13.14 -9.46 -12.78
CA ASP A 9 -14.48 -8.85 -12.75
C ASP A 9 -14.79 -8.23 -11.38
N ASN A 10 -14.44 -8.93 -10.30
CA ASN A 10 -14.58 -8.41 -8.94
C ASN A 10 -13.72 -7.17 -8.71
N PHE A 11 -12.46 -7.18 -9.13
CA PHE A 11 -11.58 -6.02 -9.00
C PHE A 11 -12.09 -4.84 -9.81
N ASN A 12 -12.49 -5.06 -11.06
CA ASN A 12 -13.08 -4.03 -11.91
C ASN A 12 -14.36 -3.45 -11.31
N THR A 13 -15.23 -4.29 -10.75
CA THR A 13 -16.52 -3.87 -10.19
C THR A 13 -16.36 -3.16 -8.85
N CYS A 14 -15.61 -3.74 -7.92
CA CYS A 14 -15.52 -3.29 -6.54
C CYS A 14 -14.30 -2.39 -6.27
N GLY A 15 -13.31 -2.39 -7.15
CA GLY A 15 -12.03 -1.70 -6.93
C GLY A 15 -11.12 -2.43 -5.94
N VAL A 16 -11.49 -3.65 -5.54
CA VAL A 16 -10.75 -4.49 -4.60
C VAL A 16 -11.02 -5.97 -4.87
N VAL A 17 -10.02 -6.82 -4.70
CA VAL A 17 -10.15 -8.27 -4.74
C VAL A 17 -9.20 -8.92 -3.72
N ALA A 18 -9.69 -9.90 -2.97
CA ALA A 18 -8.85 -10.75 -2.12
C ALA A 18 -8.55 -12.05 -2.87
N ILE A 19 -7.28 -12.41 -2.97
CA ILE A 19 -6.81 -13.61 -3.64
C ILE A 19 -6.11 -14.49 -2.58
N PRO A 20 -6.70 -15.64 -2.21
CA PRO A 20 -6.08 -16.55 -1.26
C PRO A 20 -4.88 -17.28 -1.88
N ASP A 21 -4.01 -17.79 -1.01
CA ASP A 21 -2.91 -18.70 -1.39
C ASP A 21 -1.95 -18.14 -2.48
N VAL A 22 -1.81 -16.81 -2.54
CA VAL A 22 -0.84 -16.17 -3.46
C VAL A 22 0.59 -16.40 -2.99
N ILE A 23 0.81 -16.32 -1.67
CA ILE A 23 2.12 -16.51 -1.06
C ILE A 23 2.08 -17.81 -0.24
N PRO A 24 2.90 -18.82 -0.59
CA PRO A 24 3.04 -20.04 0.21
C PRO A 24 3.39 -19.72 1.68
N LYS A 25 2.85 -20.49 2.62
CA LYS A 25 2.95 -20.19 4.06
C LYS A 25 4.39 -20.11 4.58
N ASP A 26 5.29 -20.93 4.04
CA ASP A 26 6.72 -20.91 4.34
C ASP A 26 7.38 -19.63 3.82
N GLN A 27 7.08 -19.22 2.58
CA GLN A 27 7.56 -17.95 2.02
C GLN A 27 7.00 -16.75 2.77
N LEU A 28 5.71 -16.79 3.15
CA LEU A 28 5.07 -15.73 3.94
C LEU A 28 5.74 -15.57 5.31
N LYS A 29 6.12 -16.69 5.95
CA LYS A 29 6.86 -16.66 7.21
C LYS A 29 8.23 -16.01 7.03
N THR A 30 9.01 -16.41 6.03
CA THR A 30 10.31 -15.80 5.74
C THR A 30 10.19 -14.31 5.39
N MET A 31 9.15 -13.94 4.66
CA MET A 31 8.83 -12.54 4.35
C MET A 31 8.51 -11.75 5.60
N ALA A 32 7.66 -12.29 6.48
CA ALA A 32 7.29 -11.65 7.74
C ALA A 32 8.52 -11.41 8.61
N GLU A 33 9.37 -12.43 8.78
CA GLU A 33 10.62 -12.33 9.56
C GLU A 33 11.57 -11.26 9.01
N ALA A 34 11.74 -11.20 7.67
CA ALA A 34 12.57 -10.18 7.04
C ALA A 34 12.03 -8.76 7.25
N VAL A 35 10.72 -8.56 7.06
CA VAL A 35 10.08 -7.25 7.26
C VAL A 35 10.06 -6.87 8.74
N ASP A 36 9.85 -7.81 9.66
CA ASP A 36 9.94 -7.55 11.11
C ASP A 36 11.33 -7.04 11.50
N LEU A 37 12.39 -7.67 11.01
CA LEU A 37 13.77 -7.24 11.28
C LEU A 37 14.04 -5.84 10.72
N ALA A 38 13.60 -5.59 9.48
CA ALA A 38 13.78 -4.30 8.83
C ALA A 38 12.98 -3.18 9.53
N VAL A 39 11.75 -3.46 9.97
CA VAL A 39 10.94 -2.53 10.78
C VAL A 39 11.60 -2.29 12.13
N ALA A 40 12.00 -3.35 12.84
CA ALA A 40 12.64 -3.23 14.16
C ALA A 40 13.93 -2.41 14.10
N SER A 41 14.75 -2.60 13.06
CA SER A 41 15.96 -1.81 12.84
C SER A 41 15.65 -0.34 12.54
N ARG A 42 14.57 -0.04 11.80
CA ARG A 42 14.18 1.33 11.47
C ARG A 42 13.48 2.05 12.61
N SER A 43 12.66 1.35 13.40
CA SER A 43 12.00 1.94 14.56
C SER A 43 12.87 1.87 15.83
N GLU A 44 14.15 1.50 15.72
CA GLU A 44 15.04 1.39 16.85
C GLU A 44 15.15 2.74 17.57
N GLY A 45 14.91 2.74 18.89
CA GLY A 45 14.96 3.95 19.71
C GLY A 45 13.64 4.73 19.83
N ASP A 46 12.62 4.43 19.02
CA ASP A 46 11.28 5.00 19.22
C ASP A 46 10.54 4.25 20.33
N ASN A 47 10.69 4.74 21.56
CA ASN A 47 10.07 4.17 22.75
C ASN A 47 8.75 4.88 23.14
N ARG A 48 8.21 5.74 22.27
CA ARG A 48 6.99 6.50 22.57
C ARG A 48 5.79 5.58 22.75
N SER A 49 4.92 5.91 23.69
CA SER A 49 3.58 5.32 23.80
C SER A 49 2.62 5.91 22.77
N LEU A 50 1.47 5.26 22.53
CA LEU A 50 0.51 5.73 21.52
C LEU A 50 -0.02 7.15 21.83
N ASP A 51 -0.18 7.51 23.11
CA ASP A 51 -0.64 8.84 23.51
C ASP A 51 0.38 9.96 23.29
N GLU A 52 1.68 9.62 23.16
CA GLU A 52 2.75 10.56 22.81
C GLU A 52 2.90 10.75 21.29
N MET A 53 2.26 9.90 20.51
CA MET A 53 2.33 9.88 19.04
C MET A 53 1.31 10.84 18.42
N SER A 54 1.63 11.35 17.22
CA SER A 54 0.64 12.08 16.42
C SER A 54 -0.56 11.21 16.07
N SER A 55 -1.67 11.85 15.68
CA SER A 55 -2.88 11.16 15.19
C SER A 55 -2.57 10.13 14.10
N TYR A 56 -1.60 10.41 13.23
CA TYR A 56 -1.20 9.50 12.16
C TYR A 56 -0.45 8.27 12.73
N GLU A 57 0.59 8.52 13.53
CA GLU A 57 1.44 7.47 14.14
C GLU A 57 0.65 6.57 15.10
N GLN A 58 -0.41 7.09 15.73
CA GLN A 58 -1.34 6.30 16.53
C GLN A 58 -2.07 5.22 15.72
N SER A 59 -2.18 5.38 14.40
CA SER A 59 -2.86 4.40 13.53
C SER A 59 -1.97 3.20 13.24
N PHE A 60 -0.68 3.42 13.01
CA PHE A 60 0.30 2.37 12.74
C PHE A 60 1.73 2.94 12.72
N THR A 61 2.70 2.07 12.99
CA THR A 61 4.11 2.31 12.63
C THR A 61 4.28 2.05 11.13
N GLN A 62 4.81 3.04 10.41
CA GLN A 62 5.07 2.95 8.97
C GLN A 62 6.56 2.97 8.67
N CYS A 63 7.02 2.10 7.78
CA CYS A 63 8.36 2.16 7.18
C CYS A 63 8.20 2.02 5.67
N ILE A 64 8.62 3.01 4.89
CA ILE A 64 8.48 3.02 3.41
C ILE A 64 9.82 2.72 2.73
N ASN A 65 9.81 2.14 1.54
CA ASN A 65 11.04 1.83 0.78
C ASN A 65 12.00 0.88 1.54
N LEU A 66 11.46 -0.16 2.20
CA LEU A 66 12.23 -1.19 2.90
C LEU A 66 13.11 -2.00 1.95
N TRP A 67 12.64 -2.25 0.73
CA TRP A 67 13.39 -2.92 -0.33
C TRP A 67 14.75 -2.26 -0.64
N GLU A 68 14.88 -0.95 -0.42
CA GLU A 68 16.13 -0.22 -0.69
C GLU A 68 17.23 -0.60 0.30
N THR A 69 16.87 -0.95 1.54
CA THR A 69 17.82 -1.18 2.64
C THR A 69 17.94 -2.65 3.04
N ASP A 70 16.97 -3.49 2.71
CA ASP A 70 16.99 -4.91 3.07
C ASP A 70 16.86 -5.83 1.84
N MET A 71 17.85 -6.70 1.65
CA MET A 71 17.93 -7.60 0.50
C MET A 71 16.89 -8.74 0.54
N ALA A 72 16.49 -9.19 1.72
CA ALA A 72 15.45 -10.19 1.86
C ALA A 72 14.09 -9.57 1.52
N VAL A 73 13.79 -8.39 2.06
CA VAL A 73 12.56 -7.64 1.70
C VAL A 73 12.51 -7.37 0.20
N ARG A 74 13.63 -6.92 -0.40
CA ARG A 74 13.72 -6.70 -1.86
C ARG A 74 13.30 -7.90 -2.69
N LYS A 75 13.69 -9.12 -2.31
CA LYS A 75 13.27 -10.34 -3.03
C LYS A 75 11.74 -10.49 -3.06
N PHE A 76 11.07 -10.15 -1.95
CA PHE A 76 9.62 -10.23 -1.86
C PHE A 76 8.93 -9.07 -2.58
N THR A 77 9.50 -7.85 -2.52
CA THR A 77 8.99 -6.68 -3.26
C THR A 77 8.91 -6.92 -4.76
N PHE A 78 9.92 -7.59 -5.32
CA PHE A 78 10.04 -7.90 -6.75
C PHE A 78 9.63 -9.35 -7.06
N ASN A 79 8.73 -9.94 -6.27
CA ASN A 79 8.15 -11.24 -6.55
C ASN A 79 7.32 -11.18 -7.85
N SER A 80 7.58 -12.11 -8.76
CA SER A 80 6.95 -12.13 -10.09
C SER A 80 5.46 -12.44 -10.06
N ASP A 81 4.97 -13.26 -9.12
CA ASP A 81 3.55 -13.58 -9.02
C ASP A 81 2.73 -12.37 -8.57
N LEU A 82 3.23 -11.60 -7.61
CA LEU A 82 2.61 -10.34 -7.17
C LEU A 82 2.59 -9.29 -8.28
N ALA A 83 3.70 -9.16 -9.02
CA ALA A 83 3.81 -8.23 -10.13
C ALA A 83 2.91 -8.61 -11.31
N GLU A 84 2.87 -9.89 -11.69
CA GLU A 84 2.00 -10.40 -12.76
C GLU A 84 0.52 -10.23 -12.42
N LEU A 85 0.11 -10.57 -11.19
CA LEU A 85 -1.26 -10.36 -10.71
C LEU A 85 -1.63 -8.88 -10.77
N SER A 86 -0.73 -7.99 -10.34
CA SER A 86 -0.97 -6.54 -10.36
C SER A 86 -1.14 -6.01 -11.78
N ALA A 87 -0.27 -6.41 -12.70
CA ALA A 87 -0.34 -6.04 -14.11
C ALA A 87 -1.62 -6.57 -14.79
N ALA A 88 -1.99 -7.82 -14.52
CA ALA A 88 -3.20 -8.43 -15.06
C ALA A 88 -4.49 -7.80 -14.50
N LEU A 89 -4.52 -7.43 -13.21
CA LEU A 89 -5.66 -6.74 -12.61
C LEU A 89 -5.82 -5.30 -13.12
N LEU A 90 -4.71 -4.64 -13.47
CA LEU A 90 -4.71 -3.31 -14.09
C LEU A 90 -4.91 -3.33 -15.61
N ASP A 91 -4.85 -4.49 -16.24
CA ASP A 91 -4.86 -4.66 -17.71
C ASP A 91 -3.75 -3.86 -18.41
N VAL A 92 -2.51 -4.00 -17.92
CA VAL A 92 -1.33 -3.33 -18.47
C VAL A 92 -0.16 -4.29 -18.71
N ASP A 93 0.62 -4.03 -19.76
CA ASP A 93 1.77 -4.87 -20.11
C ASP A 93 3.00 -4.62 -19.22
N LYS A 94 3.05 -3.49 -18.52
CA LYS A 94 4.22 -3.07 -17.76
C LYS A 94 3.85 -2.26 -16.53
N THR A 95 4.37 -2.67 -15.38
CA THR A 95 4.26 -1.94 -14.11
C THR A 95 5.63 -1.61 -13.53
N ILE A 96 5.68 -0.53 -12.77
CA ILE A 96 6.83 -0.12 -11.96
C ILE A 96 6.38 0.08 -10.50
N ILE A 97 7.33 0.07 -9.57
CA ILE A 97 7.04 0.30 -8.14
C ILE A 97 6.96 1.78 -7.81
N TRP A 98 6.00 2.16 -6.96
CA TRP A 98 5.99 3.48 -6.30
C TRP A 98 6.84 3.48 -5.04
N HIS A 99 6.40 2.68 -4.07
CA HIS A 99 7.19 2.27 -2.92
C HIS A 99 6.56 1.00 -2.35
N ASP A 100 7.33 0.28 -1.55
CA ASP A 100 6.78 -0.66 -0.59
C ASP A 100 6.55 0.04 0.76
N GLN A 101 5.81 -0.59 1.65
CA GLN A 101 5.67 -0.11 3.01
C GLN A 101 5.25 -1.20 3.99
N ALA A 102 5.82 -1.19 5.19
CA ALA A 102 5.27 -1.92 6.33
C ALA A 102 4.29 -1.01 7.09
N LEU A 103 3.14 -1.57 7.50
CA LEU A 103 2.09 -0.87 8.26
C LEU A 103 1.70 -1.70 9.48
N TYR A 104 2.37 -1.43 10.61
CA TYR A 104 2.27 -2.23 11.83
C TYR A 104 1.31 -1.58 12.80
N LYS A 105 0.13 -2.19 12.95
CA LYS A 105 -0.94 -1.67 13.78
C LYS A 105 -0.87 -2.30 15.17
N LYS A 106 -0.27 -1.58 16.12
CA LYS A 106 -0.06 -2.05 17.52
C LYS A 106 -1.39 -2.31 18.24
N PRO A 107 -1.43 -3.14 19.31
CA PRO A 107 -2.57 -3.21 20.21
C PRO A 107 -2.99 -1.82 20.70
N GLY A 108 -4.29 -1.52 20.68
CA GLY A 108 -4.84 -0.21 21.03
C GLY A 108 -4.70 0.87 19.95
N ALA A 109 -4.03 0.59 18.83
CA ALA A 109 -3.89 1.55 17.73
C ALA A 109 -5.26 1.94 17.16
N ARG A 110 -5.46 3.24 16.94
CA ARG A 110 -6.72 3.82 16.45
C ARG A 110 -7.09 3.36 15.05
N HIS A 111 -8.32 3.61 14.62
CA HIS A 111 -8.73 3.39 13.24
C HIS A 111 -7.96 4.31 12.28
N THR A 112 -7.75 3.84 11.05
CA THR A 112 -7.29 4.67 9.93
C THR A 112 -8.52 5.22 9.23
N ASP A 113 -8.61 6.54 9.08
CA ASP A 113 -9.79 7.20 8.50
C ASP A 113 -10.02 6.83 7.01
N PRO A 114 -11.27 6.85 6.51
CA PRO A 114 -11.57 6.60 5.11
C PRO A 114 -10.82 7.54 4.16
N HIS A 115 -10.08 6.97 3.20
CA HIS A 115 -9.30 7.73 2.24
C HIS A 115 -9.14 7.00 0.90
N GLN A 116 -8.63 7.72 -0.10
CA GLN A 116 -8.08 7.17 -1.33
C GLN A 116 -6.56 7.35 -1.28
N ASP A 117 -5.81 6.41 -1.84
CA ASP A 117 -4.34 6.46 -1.88
C ASP A 117 -3.81 7.50 -2.89
N LEU A 118 -4.37 7.53 -4.12
CA LEU A 118 -3.86 8.35 -5.21
C LEU A 118 -3.70 9.85 -4.86
N PRO A 119 -4.63 10.48 -4.11
CA PRO A 119 -4.46 11.86 -3.68
C PRO A 119 -3.18 12.17 -2.90
N PHE A 120 -2.52 11.19 -2.28
CA PHE A 120 -1.25 11.37 -1.58
C PHE A 120 -0.04 11.41 -2.52
N TRP A 121 -0.18 10.99 -3.78
CA TRP A 121 0.94 10.82 -4.68
C TRP A 121 0.88 11.82 -5.84
N PRO A 122 2.00 12.51 -6.17
CA PRO A 122 2.04 13.42 -7.29
C PRO A 122 2.26 12.68 -8.62
N ILE A 123 1.50 11.60 -8.86
CA ILE A 123 1.61 10.74 -10.05
C ILE A 123 0.45 11.06 -11.00
N SER A 124 0.68 11.02 -12.31
CA SER A 124 -0.40 11.06 -13.32
C SER A 124 -1.05 9.68 -13.49
N GLY A 125 -2.09 9.58 -14.31
CA GLY A 125 -2.83 8.34 -14.46
C GLY A 125 -3.79 8.09 -13.29
N ARG A 126 -4.52 6.97 -13.38
CA ARG A 126 -5.54 6.58 -12.39
C ARG A 126 -5.39 5.13 -11.96
N ASP A 127 -4.88 4.29 -12.85
CA ASP A 127 -4.90 2.83 -12.72
C ASP A 127 -3.69 2.34 -11.91
N HIS A 128 -3.66 2.69 -10.63
CA HIS A 128 -2.62 2.25 -9.68
C HIS A 128 -3.21 1.22 -8.72
N ILE A 129 -2.38 0.30 -8.23
CA ILE A 129 -2.83 -0.82 -7.41
C ILE A 129 -1.89 -1.06 -6.23
N THR A 130 -2.46 -1.32 -5.07
CA THR A 130 -1.74 -1.73 -3.87
C THR A 130 -1.98 -3.21 -3.63
N ALA A 131 -0.91 -4.01 -3.55
CA ALA A 131 -0.96 -5.36 -3.01
C ALA A 131 -0.75 -5.28 -1.50
N TRP A 132 -1.78 -5.60 -0.73
CA TRP A 132 -1.81 -5.52 0.73
C TRP A 132 -1.72 -6.94 1.33
N ILE A 133 -0.65 -7.20 2.10
CA ILE A 133 -0.21 -8.54 2.49
C ILE A 133 -0.16 -8.64 4.02
N PRO A 134 -1.21 -9.13 4.68
CA PRO A 134 -1.24 -9.34 6.12
C PRO A 134 -0.55 -10.66 6.50
N PHE A 135 0.54 -10.60 7.26
CA PHE A 135 1.34 -11.79 7.57
C PHE A 135 0.58 -12.82 8.41
N ASN A 136 -0.26 -12.37 9.33
CA ASN A 136 -1.08 -13.23 10.18
C ASN A 136 -2.52 -13.37 9.70
N GLY A 137 -2.83 -12.90 8.48
CA GLY A 137 -4.21 -12.57 8.12
C GLY A 137 -4.70 -11.33 8.87
N SER A 138 -5.98 -11.01 8.71
CA SER A 138 -6.59 -9.85 9.34
C SER A 138 -8.07 -10.11 9.56
N LYS A 139 -8.53 -9.90 10.80
CA LYS A 139 -9.90 -10.18 11.23
C LYS A 139 -10.54 -8.93 11.80
N ILE A 140 -11.86 -8.95 11.91
CA ILE A 140 -12.60 -7.92 12.64
C ILE A 140 -12.07 -7.88 14.08
N GLY A 141 -11.83 -6.67 14.60
CA GLY A 141 -11.21 -6.46 15.91
C GLY A 141 -9.67 -6.46 15.91
N SER A 142 -9.01 -6.94 14.86
CA SER A 142 -7.55 -6.82 14.69
C SER A 142 -7.14 -5.79 13.64
N GLY A 143 -8.04 -4.85 13.30
CA GLY A 143 -7.81 -3.86 12.24
C GLY A 143 -7.94 -4.40 10.82
N ALA A 144 -8.97 -5.21 10.57
CA ALA A 144 -9.44 -5.54 9.22
C ALA A 144 -9.68 -4.28 8.38
N MET A 145 -9.44 -4.40 7.07
CA MET A 145 -9.72 -3.32 6.15
C MET A 145 -11.14 -3.42 5.63
N SER A 146 -11.74 -2.24 5.46
CA SER A 146 -13.03 -2.06 4.87
C SER A 146 -12.91 -1.14 3.66
N TYR A 147 -13.73 -1.41 2.65
CA TYR A 147 -13.70 -0.74 1.36
C TYR A 147 -15.09 -0.27 0.99
N LEU A 148 -15.21 0.88 0.35
CA LEU A 148 -16.45 1.28 -0.28
C LEU A 148 -16.48 0.73 -1.72
N GLY A 149 -17.12 -0.43 -1.91
CA GLY A 149 -17.09 -1.16 -3.18
C GLY A 149 -17.57 -0.30 -4.36
N GLY A 150 -16.73 -0.18 -5.39
CA GLY A 150 -17.01 0.55 -6.62
C GLY A 150 -16.67 2.05 -6.58
N SER A 151 -16.15 2.57 -5.46
CA SER A 151 -15.87 3.99 -5.31
C SER A 151 -14.74 4.50 -6.23
N HIS A 152 -13.84 3.63 -6.70
CA HIS A 152 -12.75 3.97 -7.62
C HIS A 152 -13.26 4.59 -8.92
N ARG A 153 -14.44 4.16 -9.38
CA ARG A 153 -15.12 4.67 -10.59
C ARG A 153 -15.57 6.12 -10.46
N SER A 154 -15.65 6.63 -9.24
CA SER A 154 -16.05 8.02 -8.98
C SER A 154 -14.89 9.02 -9.16
N GLY A 155 -13.65 8.55 -9.29
CA GLY A 155 -12.46 9.41 -9.38
C GLY A 155 -12.07 10.05 -8.04
N ILE A 156 -11.09 10.97 -8.09
CA ILE A 156 -10.70 11.78 -6.92
C ILE A 156 -11.82 12.78 -6.63
N LYS A 157 -12.35 12.76 -5.40
CA LYS A 157 -13.38 13.72 -4.98
C LYS A 157 -12.79 14.87 -4.19
N LYS A 158 -12.08 14.56 -3.10
CA LYS A 158 -11.36 15.53 -2.27
C LYS A 158 -10.28 14.78 -1.50
N PHE A 159 -9.20 15.45 -1.14
CA PHE A 159 -8.17 14.84 -0.30
C PHE A 159 -8.77 14.47 1.07
N GLY A 160 -8.80 13.17 1.40
CA GLY A 160 -9.15 12.68 2.73
C GLY A 160 -7.87 12.44 3.49
N ASP A 161 -7.47 13.45 4.24
CA ASP A 161 -6.19 13.46 4.93
C ASP A 161 -6.22 12.64 6.21
N ILE A 162 -5.44 11.56 6.23
CA ILE A 162 -5.25 10.71 7.40
C ILE A 162 -4.11 11.18 8.31
N THR A 163 -3.33 12.18 7.88
CA THR A 163 -2.20 12.71 8.65
C THR A 163 -2.62 13.70 9.73
N GLY A 164 -3.87 14.17 9.67
CA GLY A 164 -4.39 15.20 10.57
C GLY A 164 -3.85 16.61 10.29
N LYS A 165 -3.18 16.83 9.16
CA LYS A 165 -2.60 18.13 8.78
C LYS A 165 -3.62 19.07 8.12
N THR A 166 -4.72 18.53 7.59
CA THR A 166 -5.79 19.27 6.91
C THR A 166 -7.17 18.82 7.41
N THR A 167 -8.22 19.54 6.99
CA THR A 167 -9.60 19.19 7.36
C THR A 167 -9.97 17.81 6.82
N PRO A 168 -10.39 16.86 7.68
CA PRO A 168 -10.84 15.55 7.24
C PRO A 168 -11.99 15.65 6.23
N PHE A 169 -12.04 14.70 5.31
CA PHE A 169 -13.14 14.56 4.37
C PHE A 169 -13.90 13.28 4.62
N ASP A 170 -15.18 13.42 4.97
CA ASP A 170 -16.06 12.27 5.18
C ASP A 170 -16.51 11.70 3.82
N TYR A 171 -15.76 10.71 3.33
CA TYR A 171 -16.10 9.98 2.12
C TYR A 171 -17.43 9.22 2.21
N LEU A 172 -17.79 8.73 3.40
CA LEU A 172 -18.95 7.85 3.58
C LEU A 172 -20.26 8.63 3.51
N SER A 173 -20.24 9.90 3.93
CA SER A 173 -21.38 10.82 3.82
C SER A 173 -21.49 11.52 2.46
N HIS A 174 -20.48 11.41 1.58
CA HIS A 174 -20.48 12.11 0.29
C HIS A 174 -21.56 11.55 -0.66
N PRO A 175 -22.27 12.38 -1.46
CA PRO A 175 -23.33 11.90 -2.37
C PRO A 175 -22.91 10.78 -3.34
N ALA A 176 -21.62 10.74 -3.73
CA ALA A 176 -21.07 9.66 -4.56
C ALA A 176 -21.04 8.28 -3.86
N ALA A 177 -21.09 8.25 -2.52
CA ALA A 177 -21.16 7.03 -1.73
C ALA A 177 -22.59 6.50 -1.54
N LYS A 178 -23.63 7.30 -1.85
CA LYS A 178 -25.03 7.02 -1.50
C LYS A 178 -25.54 5.64 -1.89
N ASN A 179 -25.06 5.09 -3.01
CA ASN A 179 -25.48 3.79 -3.54
C ASN A 179 -24.39 2.72 -3.46
N LEU A 180 -23.25 3.02 -2.84
CA LEU A 180 -22.14 2.09 -2.67
C LEU A 180 -22.27 1.40 -1.30
N LYS A 181 -21.76 0.17 -1.20
CA LYS A 181 -21.83 -0.62 0.02
C LYS A 181 -20.43 -0.83 0.59
N PRO A 182 -20.24 -0.63 1.90
CA PRO A 182 -19.04 -1.09 2.60
C PRO A 182 -18.85 -2.60 2.44
N LEU A 183 -17.60 -3.01 2.24
CA LEU A 183 -17.13 -4.37 2.15
C LEU A 183 -15.96 -4.52 3.14
N THR A 184 -16.19 -5.18 4.27
CA THR A 184 -15.11 -5.55 5.20
C THR A 184 -14.50 -6.87 4.74
N ILE A 185 -13.18 -6.89 4.56
CA ILE A 185 -12.45 -8.05 4.08
C ILE A 185 -11.62 -8.62 5.22
N GLU A 186 -12.03 -9.79 5.69
CA GLU A 186 -11.21 -10.64 6.55
C GLU A 186 -10.35 -11.57 5.69
N THR A 187 -9.13 -11.82 6.14
CA THR A 187 -8.16 -12.64 5.40
C THR A 187 -7.54 -13.69 6.29
N ASP A 188 -7.15 -14.81 5.67
CA ASP A 188 -6.28 -15.81 6.27
C ASP A 188 -4.83 -15.58 5.81
N PRO A 189 -3.82 -16.02 6.58
CA PRO A 189 -2.42 -15.96 6.16
C PRO A 189 -2.21 -16.54 4.75
N GLY A 190 -1.51 -15.78 3.90
CA GLY A 190 -1.23 -16.15 2.49
C GLY A 190 -2.18 -15.50 1.49
N THR A 191 -3.26 -14.87 1.97
CA THR A 191 -4.14 -14.04 1.15
C THR A 191 -3.50 -12.69 0.87
N VAL A 192 -3.58 -12.22 -0.37
CA VAL A 192 -3.22 -10.87 -0.76
C VAL A 192 -4.47 -10.12 -1.18
N VAL A 193 -4.67 -8.92 -0.64
CA VAL A 193 -5.76 -8.04 -1.05
C VAL A 193 -5.20 -7.01 -2.00
N PHE A 194 -5.70 -6.99 -3.24
CA PHE A 194 -5.34 -5.97 -4.21
C PHE A 194 -6.43 -4.92 -4.24
N HIS A 195 -6.09 -3.65 -4.02
CA HIS A 195 -7.04 -2.54 -4.14
C HIS A 195 -6.52 -1.45 -5.06
N HIS A 196 -7.43 -0.91 -5.86
CA HIS A 196 -7.15 0.22 -6.73
C HIS A 196 -6.93 1.48 -5.88
N SER A 197 -5.99 2.35 -6.26
CA SER A 197 -5.63 3.54 -5.46
C SER A 197 -6.70 4.63 -5.38
N LEU A 198 -7.87 4.40 -6.01
CA LEU A 198 -9.06 5.26 -5.92
C LEU A 198 -10.20 4.57 -5.16
N THR A 199 -10.01 3.34 -4.71
CA THR A 199 -10.97 2.68 -3.84
C THR A 199 -10.85 3.32 -2.45
N VAL A 200 -11.97 3.86 -1.97
CA VAL A 200 -12.07 4.42 -0.63
C VAL A 200 -11.97 3.27 0.33
N HIS A 201 -11.03 3.36 1.26
CA HIS A 201 -10.79 2.30 2.23
C HIS A 201 -10.39 2.88 3.59
N TRP A 202 -10.58 2.07 4.61
CA TRP A 202 -10.24 2.37 6.01
C TRP A 202 -9.87 1.08 6.72
N ALA A 203 -9.31 1.21 7.92
CA ALA A 203 -9.00 0.07 8.77
C ALA A 203 -9.48 0.33 10.20
N ASP A 204 -10.15 -0.66 10.80
CA ASP A 204 -10.64 -0.55 12.17
C ASP A 204 -9.50 -0.44 13.19
N SER A 205 -9.82 0.02 14.41
CA SER A 205 -8.91 -0.08 15.56
C SER A 205 -8.41 -1.50 15.78
N ASN A 206 -7.21 -1.65 16.35
CA ASN A 206 -6.71 -2.97 16.77
C ASN A 206 -7.01 -3.16 18.25
N LEU A 207 -8.01 -3.99 18.53
CA LEU A 207 -8.48 -4.33 19.87
C LEU A 207 -7.90 -5.67 20.37
N SER A 208 -7.06 -6.33 19.57
CA SER A 208 -6.41 -7.58 19.94
C SER A 208 -5.15 -7.35 20.79
N SER A 209 -4.59 -8.41 21.35
CA SER A 209 -3.33 -8.37 22.11
C SER A 209 -2.08 -8.34 21.23
N GLU A 210 -2.22 -8.58 19.92
CA GLU A 210 -1.10 -8.72 18.99
C GLU A 210 -1.08 -7.59 17.96
N ALA A 211 0.10 -7.25 17.44
CA ALA A 211 0.19 -6.30 16.34
C ALA A 211 -0.34 -6.91 15.03
N ARG A 212 -1.16 -6.15 14.28
CA ARG A 212 -1.53 -6.52 12.91
C ARG A 212 -0.47 -6.01 11.94
N ARG A 213 0.36 -6.95 11.49
CA ARG A 213 1.54 -6.71 10.64
C ARG A 213 1.20 -6.90 9.17
N VAL A 214 1.50 -5.89 8.38
CA VAL A 214 1.18 -5.85 6.97
C VAL A 214 2.38 -5.31 6.23
N TYR A 215 2.62 -5.88 5.06
CA TYR A 215 3.47 -5.28 4.04
C TYR A 215 2.65 -4.98 2.79
N CYS A 216 2.86 -3.79 2.22
CA CYS A 216 2.21 -3.34 1.01
C CYS A 216 3.25 -3.10 -0.08
N ILE A 217 2.89 -3.41 -1.32
CA ILE A 217 3.64 -3.01 -2.50
C ILE A 217 2.70 -2.24 -3.42
N ILE A 218 3.12 -1.06 -3.84
CA ILE A 218 2.32 -0.18 -4.67
C ILE A 218 2.89 -0.19 -6.08
N TYR A 219 2.05 -0.58 -7.04
CA TYR A 219 2.40 -0.68 -8.45
C TYR A 219 1.63 0.36 -9.25
N PHE A 220 2.26 0.88 -10.29
CA PHE A 220 1.59 1.71 -11.29
C PHE A 220 2.11 1.42 -12.71
N PRO A 221 1.33 1.76 -13.75
CA PRO A 221 1.71 1.57 -15.13
C PRO A 221 2.96 2.37 -15.49
N ASP A 222 3.82 1.78 -16.31
CA ASP A 222 4.94 2.51 -16.89
C ASP A 222 4.46 3.75 -17.68
N GLY A 223 5.27 4.81 -17.68
CA GLY A 223 4.94 6.05 -18.38
C GLY A 223 4.10 7.05 -17.58
N CYS A 224 3.68 6.73 -16.35
CA CYS A 224 3.18 7.75 -15.43
C CYS A 224 4.24 8.83 -15.15
N THR A 225 3.78 10.06 -14.93
CA THR A 225 4.62 11.27 -14.83
C THR A 225 4.40 12.00 -13.51
N TYR A 226 5.40 12.77 -13.09
CA TYR A 226 5.28 13.68 -11.96
C TYR A 226 4.27 14.79 -12.29
N SER A 227 3.10 14.75 -11.66
CA SER A 227 1.89 15.46 -12.11
C SER A 227 1.53 16.70 -11.30
N LYS A 228 2.07 16.84 -10.09
CA LYS A 228 1.80 17.97 -9.19
C LYS A 228 3.09 18.37 -8.48
N PRO A 229 3.39 19.67 -8.32
CA PRO A 229 4.63 20.13 -7.69
C PRO A 229 4.53 20.06 -6.16
N TRP A 230 4.21 18.88 -5.62
CA TRP A 230 4.05 18.64 -4.20
C TRP A 230 5.28 17.90 -3.66
N PRO A 231 5.78 18.27 -2.47
CA PRO A 231 6.87 17.54 -1.83
C PRO A 231 6.51 16.06 -1.70
N HIS A 232 7.42 15.20 -2.14
CA HIS A 232 7.30 13.77 -2.02
C HIS A 232 8.68 13.13 -2.17
N LEU A 233 8.98 12.14 -1.33
CA LEU A 233 10.26 11.45 -1.27
C LEU A 233 10.85 11.09 -2.65
N ILE A 234 10.04 10.50 -3.53
CA ILE A 234 10.46 10.04 -4.86
C ILE A 234 10.88 11.20 -5.79
N PRO A 235 10.00 12.14 -6.18
CA PRO A 235 10.40 13.24 -7.05
C PRO A 235 11.45 14.16 -6.42
N ASP A 236 11.46 14.33 -5.10
CA ASP A 236 12.43 15.20 -4.41
C ASP A 236 13.84 14.61 -4.43
N ARG A 237 14.01 13.30 -4.13
CA ARG A 237 15.31 12.61 -4.20
C ARG A 237 15.92 12.64 -5.61
N ARG A 238 15.08 12.72 -6.64
CA ARG A 238 15.50 12.76 -8.04
C ARG A 238 15.52 14.15 -8.65
N GLN A 239 15.06 15.16 -7.90
CA GLN A 239 14.89 16.53 -8.40
C GLN A 239 14.08 16.56 -9.71
N MET A 240 13.02 15.74 -9.77
CA MET A 240 12.19 15.59 -10.96
C MET A 240 11.52 16.90 -11.35
N LYS A 241 11.35 17.12 -12.65
CA LYS A 241 10.57 18.23 -13.20
C LYS A 241 9.13 17.82 -13.44
N LEU A 242 8.20 18.75 -13.27
CA LEU A 242 6.80 18.51 -13.56
C LEU A 242 6.64 18.01 -15.01
N GLY A 243 5.90 16.92 -15.20
CA GLY A 243 5.71 16.24 -16.48
C GLY A 243 6.77 15.18 -16.81
N GLU A 244 7.84 15.06 -16.03
CA GLU A 244 8.86 14.02 -16.20
C GLU A 244 8.31 12.64 -15.85
N ALA A 245 8.64 11.62 -16.65
CA ALA A 245 8.22 10.24 -16.41
C ALA A 245 8.96 9.64 -15.21
N TYR A 246 8.24 8.84 -14.40
CA TYR A 246 8.86 8.00 -13.40
C TYR A 246 9.59 6.84 -14.10
N ALA A 247 10.89 7.02 -14.33
CA ALA A 247 11.73 6.04 -15.01
C ALA A 247 13.15 6.06 -14.43
N SER A 248 13.27 5.80 -13.12
CA SER A 248 14.54 5.79 -12.40
C SER A 248 14.75 4.49 -11.62
N ASP A 249 15.92 4.33 -11.04
CA ASP A 249 16.24 3.31 -10.03
C ASP A 249 15.34 3.39 -8.77
N LEU A 250 14.63 4.49 -8.51
CA LEU A 250 13.59 4.54 -7.46
C LEU A 250 12.27 3.89 -7.88
N ASN A 251 12.03 3.74 -9.18
CA ASN A 251 10.82 3.15 -9.73
C ASN A 251 11.18 2.04 -10.72
N PRO A 252 11.95 1.01 -10.30
CA PRO A 252 12.31 -0.08 -11.17
C PRO A 252 11.06 -0.83 -11.66
N VAL A 253 11.20 -1.42 -12.85
CA VAL A 253 10.18 -2.27 -13.44
C VAL A 253 9.92 -3.48 -12.54
N THR A 254 8.65 -3.73 -12.26
CA THR A 254 8.17 -4.88 -11.50
C THR A 254 7.60 -5.96 -12.41
N TRP A 255 6.86 -5.55 -13.45
CA TRP A 255 6.36 -6.41 -14.52
C TRP A 255 6.70 -5.82 -15.89
N PRO A 256 7.19 -6.61 -16.86
CA PRO A 256 7.66 -7.99 -16.70
C PRO A 256 8.87 -8.04 -15.76
N THR A 257 8.91 -9.05 -14.89
CA THR A 257 9.95 -9.15 -13.86
C THR A 257 11.31 -9.48 -14.48
N SER A 258 12.35 -8.77 -14.04
CA SER A 258 13.74 -9.03 -14.45
C SER A 258 14.30 -10.30 -13.79
N LYS A 259 15.26 -10.95 -14.45
CA LYS A 259 16.04 -12.07 -13.86
C LYS A 259 16.94 -11.60 -12.71
N THR A 260 17.28 -10.32 -12.67
CA THR A 260 18.11 -9.71 -11.63
C THR A 260 17.29 -8.71 -10.84
N LEU A 261 17.44 -8.74 -9.52
CA LEU A 261 16.86 -7.72 -8.65
C LEU A 261 17.44 -6.34 -8.97
N PRO A 262 16.66 -5.26 -8.79
CA PRO A 262 17.18 -3.91 -8.95
C PRO A 262 18.25 -3.61 -7.91
N ASN A 263 19.18 -2.73 -8.29
CA ASN A 263 20.20 -2.22 -7.38
C ASN A 263 19.56 -1.31 -6.31
N THR A 264 20.25 -1.17 -5.18
CA THR A 264 19.89 -0.14 -4.20
C THR A 264 19.99 1.24 -4.85
N PRO A 265 18.95 2.09 -4.78
CA PRO A 265 19.01 3.44 -5.33
C PRO A 265 19.97 4.34 -4.56
N PHE A 266 20.33 5.48 -5.15
CA PHE A 266 21.10 6.50 -4.42
C PHE A 266 20.26 7.17 -3.32
N GLY A 267 20.89 7.42 -2.17
CA GLY A 267 20.27 7.99 -0.98
C GLY A 267 19.60 6.94 -0.08
N THR A 268 19.14 7.38 1.09
CA THR A 268 18.49 6.51 2.08
C THR A 268 17.02 6.89 2.18
N PRO A 269 16.09 5.92 2.24
CA PRO A 269 14.70 6.20 2.58
C PRO A 269 14.56 6.70 4.03
N PRO A 270 13.43 7.33 4.40
CA PRO A 270 13.22 7.78 5.76
C PRO A 270 13.16 6.60 6.74
N THR A 271 13.48 6.90 7.98
CA THR A 271 13.49 5.95 9.09
C THR A 271 12.08 5.42 9.34
N THR A 272 11.09 6.29 9.59
CA THR A 272 9.68 5.91 9.71
C THR A 272 8.76 7.01 9.13
N GLY A 273 7.51 6.65 8.83
CA GLY A 273 6.47 7.60 8.43
C GLY A 273 6.65 8.25 7.06
N PHE A 274 5.83 9.28 6.82
CA PHE A 274 5.99 10.24 5.73
C PHE A 274 6.80 11.44 6.28
N GLU A 275 8.09 11.47 6.01
CA GLU A 275 8.93 12.67 6.16
C GLU A 275 8.96 13.47 4.84
#